data_AF-A0ABD0MRS9-F1
#
_entry.id   AF-A0ABD0MRS9-F1
#
_cell.length_a   1.000
_cell.length_b   1.000
_cell.length_c   1.000
_cell.angle_alpha   90.00
_cell.angle_beta   90.00
_cell.angle_gamma   90.00
#
_symmetry.space_group_name_H-M   'P 1'
#
loop_
_entity.id
_entity.type
_entity.pdbx_description
1 polymer ?
#
loop_
_entity_poly.entity_id
_entity_poly.type
_entity_poly.pdbx_seq_one_letter_code
_entity_poly.pdbx_strand_id
1 'polypeptide(L)'
;MLFICMSLLIKASDKCKCKSGRRRPDICVLLGGSVTYKTSLVKGKLLPSALIWVTSRPAAANQIPPQCVGLSTEVRGFTDDQKEQYFRKRITDETQASRIISHIKMSRSLYIMCHIPVFCWITATVLQDILNKNTAENISTTLTEIYIHFLLIQMNMKSQKYDEQDQIERTEHLQLNRELILKLAKLAFEQLKKEYIVFYKQDLEACGIYVSKDTEFTGMIAEIFRKEDGLYKTKVFCFVHLSVQEFLAAVHVFICYLNKNMRELRFFFEDSQTTVRQKLKFFFRFVKFHDLTKRATDKAMQSKRGHLDLFLRFLLGISLESSQNLLKGLITHTEDTSVTIRKISAHIKQLQKEDISRIIH
;
A
#
# COMPACT_ATOMS: atom_id res chain seq x y z
N MET A 1 -1.51 -4.62 -8.94
CA MET A 1 -0.99 -3.25 -9.13
C MET A 1 0.53 -3.28 -8.92
N LEU A 2 1.28 -3.76 -9.93
CA LEU A 2 2.74 -3.71 -9.93
C LEU A 2 3.18 -2.36 -10.53
N PHE A 3 3.91 -1.60 -9.72
CA PHE A 3 4.85 -0.52 -10.01
C PHE A 3 4.44 0.68 -10.89
N ILE A 4 4.81 1.85 -10.35
CA ILE A 4 4.75 3.16 -10.97
C ILE A 4 6.08 3.41 -11.68
N CYS A 5 6.04 3.28 -12.99
CA CYS A 5 6.64 4.15 -14.00
C CYS A 5 6.31 3.51 -15.33
N MET A 6 6.17 4.31 -16.38
CA MET A 6 6.14 3.80 -17.74
C MET A 6 7.50 3.12 -18.00
N SER A 7 7.60 1.81 -17.75
CA SER A 7 8.82 1.07 -17.97
C SER A 7 8.86 0.71 -19.45
N LEU A 8 9.83 1.28 -20.16
CA LEU A 8 10.08 0.97 -21.56
C LEU A 8 11.13 -0.15 -21.60
N LEU A 9 10.74 -1.36 -21.97
CA LEU A 9 11.68 -2.41 -22.35
C LEU A 9 11.94 -2.26 -23.85
N ILE A 10 13.19 -2.04 -24.26
CA ILE A 10 13.54 -2.06 -25.69
C ILE A 10 14.30 -3.35 -25.95
N LYS A 11 13.73 -4.22 -26.79
CA LYS A 11 14.46 -5.35 -27.36
C LYS A 11 14.90 -4.96 -28.76
N ALA A 12 16.19 -4.70 -28.93
CA ALA A 12 16.76 -4.51 -30.26
C ALA A 12 16.85 -5.88 -30.95
N SER A 13 16.17 -6.03 -32.09
CA SER A 13 16.33 -7.21 -32.94
C SER A 13 17.76 -7.26 -33.51
N ASP A 14 18.30 -8.48 -33.70
CA ASP A 14 19.65 -8.77 -34.24
C ASP A 14 20.00 -8.10 -35.59
N LYS A 15 19.03 -7.43 -36.24
CA LYS A 15 19.25 -6.66 -37.47
C LYS A 15 19.71 -5.21 -37.24
N CYS A 16 19.79 -4.72 -36.00
CA CYS A 16 20.39 -3.42 -35.70
C CYS A 16 21.92 -3.47 -35.75
N LYS A 17 22.50 -3.34 -36.95
CA LYS A 17 23.94 -3.07 -37.12
C LYS A 17 24.28 -1.67 -36.59
N CYS A 18 24.73 -1.57 -35.34
CA CYS A 18 25.49 -0.42 -34.88
C CYS A 18 26.84 -0.37 -35.62
N LYS A 19 27.28 0.82 -36.05
CA LYS A 19 28.56 1.09 -36.74
C LYS A 19 29.84 0.76 -35.92
N SER A 20 29.77 -0.03 -34.85
CA SER A 20 30.90 -0.34 -33.98
C SER A 20 31.07 -1.83 -33.61
N GLY A 21 30.41 -2.76 -34.30
CA GLY A 21 30.79 -4.18 -34.32
C GLY A 21 30.77 -4.95 -32.98
N ARG A 22 30.15 -4.46 -31.91
CA ARG A 22 30.03 -5.21 -30.64
C ARG A 22 28.60 -5.68 -30.40
N ARG A 23 28.41 -7.00 -30.37
CA ARG A 23 27.24 -7.67 -29.77
C ARG A 23 27.19 -7.32 -28.29
N ARG A 24 26.03 -6.92 -27.77
CA ARG A 24 25.76 -6.83 -26.32
C ARG A 24 24.39 -7.46 -26.04
N PRO A 25 24.26 -8.22 -24.93
CA PRO A 25 23.01 -8.84 -24.53
C PRO A 25 21.99 -7.79 -24.07
N ASP A 26 20.72 -8.20 -24.08
CA ASP A 26 19.51 -7.45 -23.71
C ASP A 26 19.77 -6.31 -22.71
N ILE A 27 19.63 -5.06 -23.19
CA ILE A 27 19.81 -3.88 -22.36
C ILE A 27 18.44 -3.43 -21.83
N CYS A 28 18.20 -3.65 -20.54
CA CYS A 28 17.07 -3.06 -19.82
C CYS A 28 17.40 -1.58 -19.54
N VAL A 29 16.79 -0.65 -20.30
CA VAL A 29 16.97 0.79 -20.06
C VAL A 29 15.66 1.40 -19.58
N LEU A 30 15.60 1.77 -18.29
CA LEU A 30 14.67 2.80 -17.85
C LEU A 30 15.05 4.10 -18.55
N LEU A 31 14.37 4.40 -19.65
CA LEU A 31 14.65 5.61 -20.41
C LEU A 31 14.17 6.83 -19.62
N GLY A 32 15.12 7.51 -19.00
CA GLY A 32 15.03 8.92 -18.58
C GLY A 32 15.47 9.83 -19.71
N GLY A 33 14.62 10.79 -20.08
CA GLY A 33 14.87 11.82 -21.07
C GLY A 33 13.61 12.69 -21.30
N SER A 34 13.71 13.67 -22.19
CA SER A 34 12.63 14.54 -22.67
C SER A 34 11.39 13.83 -23.28
N VAL A 35 10.17 14.30 -23.05
CA VAL A 35 8.95 13.72 -23.65
C VAL A 35 9.06 13.51 -25.18
N THR A 36 9.87 14.34 -25.86
CA THR A 36 10.14 14.31 -27.30
C THR A 36 10.87 13.05 -27.80
N TYR A 37 11.86 12.50 -27.05
CA TYR A 37 12.57 11.29 -27.53
C TYR A 37 11.71 10.03 -27.31
N LYS A 38 10.98 9.94 -26.19
CA LYS A 38 10.03 8.85 -25.89
C LYS A 38 8.95 8.75 -26.96
N THR A 39 8.34 9.89 -27.29
CA THR A 39 7.32 9.95 -28.34
C THR A 39 7.90 9.63 -29.72
N SER A 40 9.14 10.03 -30.02
CA SER A 40 9.81 9.68 -31.27
C SER A 40 10.16 8.18 -31.36
N LEU A 41 10.52 7.55 -30.24
CA LEU A 41 10.78 6.11 -30.18
C LEU A 41 9.50 5.29 -30.36
N VAL A 42 8.43 5.64 -29.62
CA VAL A 42 7.11 4.96 -29.72
C VAL A 42 6.49 5.15 -31.10
N LYS A 43 6.72 6.29 -31.76
CA LYS A 43 6.28 6.54 -33.15
C LYS A 43 7.18 5.87 -34.20
N GLY A 44 8.23 5.14 -33.81
CA GLY A 44 9.17 4.49 -34.74
C GLY A 44 10.04 5.47 -35.53
N LYS A 45 10.06 6.77 -35.18
CA LYS A 45 10.94 7.77 -35.81
C LYS A 45 12.39 7.59 -35.37
N LEU A 46 12.58 7.10 -34.14
CA LEU A 46 13.89 6.81 -33.56
C LEU A 46 13.98 5.30 -33.31
N LEU A 47 14.97 4.63 -33.91
CA LEU A 47 15.15 3.17 -33.88
C LEU A 47 13.93 2.37 -34.42
N PRO A 48 13.60 2.51 -35.73
CA PRO A 48 12.39 1.92 -36.32
C PRO A 48 12.30 0.39 -36.23
N SER A 49 13.43 -0.29 -36.10
CA SER A 49 13.49 -1.77 -36.00
C SER A 49 13.48 -2.29 -34.56
N ALA A 50 13.41 -1.40 -33.56
CA ALA A 50 13.40 -1.80 -32.16
C ALA A 50 12.00 -2.23 -31.71
N LEU A 51 11.92 -3.34 -30.98
CA LEU A 51 10.68 -3.75 -30.33
C LEU A 51 10.59 -3.08 -28.97
N ILE A 52 9.45 -2.46 -28.69
CA ILE A 52 9.24 -1.65 -27.50
C ILE A 52 8.10 -2.28 -26.69
N TRP A 53 8.40 -2.69 -25.47
CA TRP A 53 7.42 -3.13 -24.49
C TRP A 53 7.16 -1.99 -23.50
N VAL A 54 5.90 -1.60 -23.35
CA VAL A 54 5.46 -0.57 -22.40
C VAL A 54 4.64 -1.25 -21.31
N THR A 55 4.99 -1.04 -20.04
CA THR A 55 4.06 -1.31 -18.94
C THR A 55 3.49 0.01 -18.43
N SER A 56 2.17 0.07 -18.23
CA SER A 56 1.48 1.28 -17.78
C SER A 56 0.15 0.95 -17.12
N ARG A 57 -0.40 1.89 -16.35
CA ARG A 57 -1.79 1.79 -15.85
C ARG A 57 -2.75 1.94 -17.04
N PRO A 58 -3.94 1.31 -17.02
CA PRO A 58 -4.89 1.37 -18.13
C PRO A 58 -5.19 2.79 -18.60
N ALA A 59 -5.43 3.72 -17.68
CA ALA A 59 -5.72 5.13 -18.01
C ALA A 59 -4.61 5.83 -18.82
N ALA A 60 -3.35 5.46 -18.59
CA ALA A 60 -2.21 6.02 -19.33
C ALA A 60 -1.87 5.20 -20.57
N ALA A 61 -2.08 3.87 -20.56
CA ALA A 61 -1.94 3.02 -21.73
C ALA A 61 -2.94 3.43 -22.85
N ASN A 62 -4.16 3.81 -22.47
CA ASN A 62 -5.21 4.26 -23.39
C ASN A 62 -4.88 5.60 -24.09
N GLN A 63 -3.85 6.32 -23.64
CA GLN A 63 -3.37 7.54 -24.30
C GLN A 63 -2.36 7.26 -25.41
N ILE A 64 -1.87 6.02 -25.54
CA ILE A 64 -0.93 5.65 -26.60
C ILE A 64 -1.74 5.48 -27.91
N PRO A 65 -1.36 6.17 -29.01
CA PRO A 65 -2.05 6.04 -30.28
C PRO A 65 -2.10 4.57 -30.73
N PRO A 66 -3.28 4.03 -31.11
CA PRO A 66 -3.41 2.63 -31.51
C PRO A 66 -2.47 2.23 -32.65
N GLN A 67 -2.18 3.14 -33.59
CA GLN A 67 -1.24 2.89 -34.68
C GLN A 67 0.21 2.61 -34.22
N CYS A 68 0.56 2.93 -32.98
CA CYS A 68 1.88 2.67 -32.40
C CYS A 68 1.92 1.36 -31.58
N VAL A 69 0.79 0.63 -31.46
CA VAL A 69 0.67 -0.55 -30.60
C VAL A 69 0.48 -1.80 -31.44
N GLY A 70 1.50 -2.65 -31.50
CA GLY A 70 1.41 -3.95 -32.20
C GLY A 70 0.74 -5.05 -31.37
N LEU A 71 0.90 -5.02 -30.04
CA LEU A 71 0.33 -5.99 -29.10
C LEU A 71 -0.02 -5.27 -27.79
N SER A 72 -1.18 -5.59 -27.24
CA SER A 72 -1.61 -5.11 -25.92
C SER A 72 -2.01 -6.31 -25.07
N THR A 73 -1.44 -6.40 -23.87
CA THR A 73 -1.76 -7.45 -22.90
C THR A 73 -2.08 -6.81 -21.56
N GLU A 74 -3.24 -7.14 -21.01
CA GLU A 74 -3.64 -6.68 -19.69
C GLU A 74 -3.18 -7.67 -18.60
N VAL A 75 -2.39 -7.18 -17.63
CA VAL A 75 -1.98 -7.98 -16.47
C VAL A 75 -3.07 -7.90 -15.41
N ARG A 76 -3.95 -8.91 -15.38
CA ARG A 76 -5.13 -8.92 -14.50
C ARG A 76 -4.84 -9.36 -13.07
N GLY A 77 -3.89 -10.27 -12.86
CA GLY A 77 -3.58 -10.84 -11.54
C GLY A 77 -3.60 -12.36 -11.58
N PHE A 78 -3.74 -13.01 -10.43
CA PHE A 78 -3.84 -14.46 -10.32
C PHE A 78 -5.28 -14.95 -10.49
N THR A 79 -5.46 -15.94 -11.35
CA THR A 79 -6.66 -16.78 -11.37
C THR A 79 -6.75 -17.61 -10.09
N ASP A 80 -7.91 -18.22 -9.82
CA ASP A 80 -8.11 -19.02 -8.62
C ASP A 80 -7.11 -20.18 -8.52
N ASP A 81 -6.83 -20.87 -9.63
CA ASP A 81 -5.79 -21.91 -9.69
C ASP A 81 -4.39 -21.35 -9.45
N GLN A 82 -4.08 -20.17 -10.01
CA GLN A 82 -2.78 -19.53 -9.83
C GLN A 82 -2.56 -19.07 -8.38
N LYS A 83 -3.61 -18.70 -7.64
CA LYS A 83 -3.52 -18.39 -6.21
C LYS A 83 -3.02 -19.62 -5.45
N GLU A 84 -3.66 -20.77 -5.63
CA GLU A 84 -3.24 -22.02 -4.98
C GLU A 84 -1.83 -22.43 -5.36
N GLN A 85 -1.51 -22.39 -6.66
CA GLN A 85 -0.17 -22.70 -7.16
C GLN A 85 0.89 -21.80 -6.53
N TYR A 86 0.60 -20.52 -6.33
CA TYR A 86 1.52 -19.61 -5.65
C TYR A 86 1.82 -20.09 -4.22
N PHE A 87 0.79 -20.38 -3.42
CA PHE A 87 0.99 -20.80 -2.03
C PHE A 87 1.70 -22.15 -1.93
N ARG A 88 1.33 -23.14 -2.74
CA ARG A 88 2.01 -24.45 -2.78
C ARG A 88 3.47 -24.34 -3.22
N LYS A 89 3.79 -23.47 -4.19
CA LYS A 89 5.18 -23.25 -4.60
C LYS A 89 6.01 -22.49 -3.56
N ARG A 90 5.36 -21.64 -2.75
CA ARG A 90 6.04 -20.75 -1.80
C ARG A 90 6.27 -21.40 -0.43
N ILE A 91 5.41 -22.35 -0.05
CA ILE A 91 5.42 -23.05 1.24
C ILE A 91 5.85 -24.50 0.99
N THR A 92 7.02 -24.89 1.50
CA THR A 92 7.59 -26.22 1.26
C THR A 92 6.79 -27.33 1.94
N ASP A 93 6.19 -27.06 3.10
CA ASP A 93 5.36 -28.01 3.84
C ASP A 93 3.94 -28.02 3.26
N GLU A 94 3.56 -29.11 2.59
CA GLU A 94 2.24 -29.26 1.94
C GLU A 94 1.07 -29.21 2.94
N THR A 95 1.29 -29.61 4.20
CA THR A 95 0.26 -29.54 5.25
C THR A 95 0.02 -28.09 5.66
N GLN A 96 1.08 -27.30 5.83
CA GLN A 96 0.98 -25.87 6.09
C GLN A 96 0.38 -25.12 4.88
N ALA A 97 0.80 -25.47 3.66
CA ALA A 97 0.27 -24.90 2.43
C ALA A 97 -1.24 -25.13 2.33
N SER A 98 -1.70 -26.35 2.57
CA SER A 98 -3.12 -26.71 2.56
C SER A 98 -3.92 -25.96 3.63
N ARG A 99 -3.39 -25.84 4.86
CA ARG A 99 -4.02 -25.06 5.95
C ARG A 99 -4.15 -23.58 5.58
N ILE A 100 -3.10 -22.97 5.02
CA ILE A 100 -3.09 -21.57 4.59
C ILE A 100 -4.11 -21.33 3.46
N ILE A 101 -4.11 -22.18 2.45
CA ILE A 101 -5.06 -22.08 1.33
C ILE A 101 -6.50 -22.19 1.83
N SER A 102 -6.77 -23.14 2.74
CA SER A 102 -8.09 -23.31 3.36
C SER A 102 -8.54 -22.04 4.09
N HIS A 103 -7.68 -21.48 4.95
CA HIS A 103 -7.97 -20.22 5.66
C HIS A 103 -8.27 -19.05 4.70
N ILE A 104 -7.47 -18.89 3.66
CA ILE A 104 -7.66 -17.83 2.66
C ILE A 104 -9.00 -18.00 1.95
N LYS A 105 -9.40 -19.23 1.59
CA LYS A 105 -10.70 -19.52 0.97
C LYS A 105 -11.88 -19.25 1.91
N MET A 106 -11.74 -19.53 3.20
CA MET A 106 -12.77 -19.21 4.20
C MET A 106 -12.95 -17.69 4.38
N SER A 107 -11.89 -16.92 4.24
CA SER A 107 -11.94 -15.46 4.32
C SER A 107 -12.14 -14.83 2.95
N ARG A 108 -13.39 -14.48 2.60
CA ARG A 108 -13.74 -13.79 1.34
C ARG A 108 -12.83 -12.60 1.03
N SER A 109 -12.41 -11.87 2.07
CA SER A 109 -11.60 -10.66 1.89
C SER A 109 -10.15 -10.98 1.54
N LEU A 110 -9.55 -11.96 2.22
CA LEU A 110 -8.21 -12.44 1.86
C LEU A 110 -8.23 -13.08 0.46
N TYR A 111 -9.25 -13.87 0.17
CA TYR A 111 -9.42 -14.53 -1.14
C TYR A 111 -9.48 -13.54 -2.31
N ILE A 112 -10.30 -12.49 -2.17
CA ILE A 112 -10.44 -11.45 -3.20
C ILE A 112 -9.13 -10.69 -3.37
N MET A 113 -8.47 -10.28 -2.28
CA MET A 113 -7.23 -9.56 -2.39
C MET A 113 -6.10 -10.41 -2.99
N CYS A 114 -6.03 -11.71 -2.70
CA CYS A 114 -5.03 -12.63 -3.27
C CYS A 114 -5.12 -12.75 -4.80
N HIS A 115 -6.08 -12.09 -5.47
CA HIS A 115 -5.99 -11.84 -6.90
C HIS A 115 -4.74 -11.02 -7.27
N ILE A 116 -4.24 -10.12 -6.41
CA ILE A 116 -3.01 -9.37 -6.67
C ILE A 116 -1.81 -10.08 -6.02
N PRO A 117 -0.75 -10.41 -6.78
CA PRO A 117 0.37 -11.22 -6.28
C PRO A 117 1.06 -10.71 -5.00
N VAL A 118 1.15 -9.39 -4.82
CA VAL A 118 1.74 -8.80 -3.61
C VAL A 118 0.97 -9.14 -2.35
N PHE A 119 -0.36 -9.27 -2.43
CA PHE A 119 -1.18 -9.70 -1.30
C PHE A 119 -0.96 -11.18 -0.98
N CYS A 120 -0.73 -12.03 -1.99
CA CYS A 120 -0.33 -13.42 -1.75
C CYS A 120 1.00 -13.50 -1.01
N TRP A 121 1.98 -12.66 -1.40
CA TRP A 121 3.26 -12.59 -0.72
C TRP A 121 3.11 -12.17 0.75
N ILE A 122 2.41 -11.06 1.03
CA ILE A 122 2.16 -10.59 2.41
C ILE A 122 1.47 -11.68 3.23
N THR A 123 0.40 -12.26 2.69
CA THR A 123 -0.40 -13.28 3.38
C THR A 123 0.41 -14.54 3.64
N ALA A 124 1.19 -15.01 2.66
CA ALA A 124 2.08 -16.17 2.82
C ALA A 124 3.12 -15.93 3.91
N THR A 125 3.81 -14.78 3.89
CA THR A 125 4.82 -14.41 4.89
C THR A 125 4.23 -14.39 6.30
N VAL A 126 3.07 -13.75 6.47
CA VAL A 126 2.44 -13.61 7.79
C VAL A 126 1.92 -14.95 8.30
N LEU A 127 1.19 -15.71 7.49
CA LEU A 127 0.60 -16.95 7.94
C LEU A 127 1.65 -18.04 8.21
N GLN A 128 2.74 -18.07 7.45
CA GLN A 128 3.89 -18.93 7.77
C GLN A 128 4.52 -18.56 9.12
N ASP A 129 4.76 -17.26 9.39
CA ASP A 129 5.30 -16.82 10.69
C ASP A 129 4.40 -17.22 11.86
N ILE A 130 3.08 -17.11 11.70
CA ILE A 130 2.11 -17.51 12.71
C ILE A 130 2.15 -19.03 12.95
N LEU A 131 2.09 -19.83 11.87
CA LEU A 131 2.08 -21.29 11.98
C LEU A 131 3.38 -21.86 12.57
N ASN A 132 4.52 -21.27 12.22
CA ASN A 132 5.81 -21.71 12.75
C ASN A 132 5.95 -21.45 14.26
N LYS A 133 5.20 -20.48 14.80
CA LYS A 133 5.22 -20.13 16.24
C LYS A 133 4.13 -20.86 17.02
N ASN A 134 2.96 -21.08 16.41
CA ASN A 134 1.79 -21.66 17.07
C ASN A 134 1.33 -22.92 16.33
N THR A 135 2.03 -24.04 16.51
CA THR A 135 1.78 -25.31 15.81
C THR A 135 0.38 -25.90 16.06
N ALA A 136 -0.29 -25.54 17.17
CA ALA A 136 -1.51 -26.18 17.66
C ALA A 136 -2.85 -25.48 17.33
N GLU A 137 -2.87 -24.22 16.87
CA GLU A 137 -4.13 -23.45 16.73
C GLU A 137 -4.63 -23.25 15.28
N ASN A 138 -5.95 -23.08 15.15
CA ASN A 138 -6.60 -22.68 13.91
C ASN A 138 -6.18 -21.26 13.53
N ILE A 139 -5.83 -21.06 12.26
CA ILE A 139 -5.53 -19.73 11.72
C ILE A 139 -6.85 -18.92 11.75
N SER A 140 -6.95 -17.97 12.68
CA SER A 140 -8.07 -17.03 12.72
C SER A 140 -7.52 -15.61 12.67
N THR A 141 -7.22 -15.16 11.45
CA THR A 141 -6.72 -13.82 11.21
C THR A 141 -7.60 -13.06 10.24
N THR A 142 -8.02 -11.88 10.65
CA THR A 142 -8.66 -10.88 9.80
C THR A 142 -7.63 -10.21 8.89
N LEU A 143 -8.10 -9.51 7.86
CA LEU A 143 -7.25 -8.71 6.99
C LEU A 143 -6.40 -7.70 7.78
N THR A 144 -7.00 -7.00 8.75
CA THR A 144 -6.27 -6.01 9.55
C THR A 144 -5.20 -6.67 10.39
N GLU A 145 -5.50 -7.81 11.01
CA GLU A 145 -4.52 -8.57 11.81
C GLU A 145 -3.36 -9.09 10.93
N ILE A 146 -3.63 -9.51 9.68
CA ILE A 146 -2.57 -9.83 8.71
C ILE A 146 -1.61 -8.66 8.53
N TYR A 147 -2.12 -7.43 8.38
CA TYR A 147 -1.30 -6.24 8.20
C TYR A 147 -0.57 -5.81 9.47
N ILE A 148 -1.18 -5.98 10.65
CA ILE A 148 -0.51 -5.75 11.94
C ILE A 148 0.66 -6.74 12.10
N HIS A 149 0.43 -8.03 11.84
CA HIS A 149 1.50 -9.03 11.87
C HIS A 149 2.57 -8.75 10.82
N PHE A 150 2.20 -8.30 9.62
CA PHE A 150 3.18 -7.90 8.62
C PHE A 150 4.07 -6.76 9.13
N LEU A 151 3.48 -5.72 9.74
CA LEU A 151 4.25 -4.64 10.37
C LEU A 151 5.20 -5.19 11.45
N LEU A 152 4.71 -6.06 12.35
CA LEU A 152 5.53 -6.68 13.40
C LEU A 152 6.72 -7.45 12.84
N ILE A 153 6.52 -8.27 11.79
CA ILE A 153 7.58 -9.02 11.12
C ILE A 153 8.61 -8.07 10.52
N GLN A 154 8.17 -7.00 9.85
CA GLN A 154 9.08 -6.01 9.25
C GLN A 154 9.92 -5.26 10.30
N MET A 155 9.35 -4.98 11.48
CA MET A 155 10.09 -4.36 12.57
C MET A 155 11.10 -5.32 13.20
N ASN A 156 10.71 -6.59 13.40
CA ASN A 156 11.62 -7.61 13.95
C ASN A 156 12.81 -7.87 13.01
N MET A 157 12.55 -8.05 11.71
CA MET A 157 13.60 -8.22 10.70
C MET A 157 14.57 -7.03 10.67
N LYS A 158 14.10 -5.82 11.00
CA LYS A 158 14.98 -4.66 11.13
C LYS A 158 15.86 -4.78 12.37
N SER A 159 15.30 -5.06 13.55
CA SER A 159 16.09 -5.14 14.79
C SER A 159 17.15 -6.24 14.75
N GLN A 160 16.84 -7.40 14.18
CA GLN A 160 17.79 -8.53 14.05
C GLN A 160 19.00 -8.23 13.13
N LYS A 161 18.89 -7.25 12.22
CA LYS A 161 20.03 -6.83 11.38
C LYS A 161 21.02 -5.93 12.11
N TYR A 162 20.65 -5.35 13.25
CA TYR A 162 21.44 -4.34 13.95
C TYR A 162 21.84 -4.74 15.38
N ASP A 163 21.10 -5.65 16.03
CA ASP A 163 21.43 -6.17 17.37
C ASP A 163 21.42 -7.72 17.38
N GLU A 164 22.53 -8.33 17.82
CA GLU A 164 22.68 -9.77 18.08
C GLU A 164 21.99 -10.18 19.39
N GLN A 165 20.72 -9.80 19.62
CA GLN A 165 19.97 -10.22 20.81
C GLN A 165 18.85 -11.22 20.51
N ASP A 166 18.77 -12.22 21.38
CA ASP A 166 17.79 -13.30 21.45
C ASP A 166 16.32 -12.84 21.45
N GLN A 167 15.42 -13.80 21.22
CA GLN A 167 13.97 -13.69 21.02
C GLN A 167 13.25 -12.69 21.96
N ILE A 168 13.19 -11.42 21.55
CA ILE A 168 12.35 -10.36 22.14
C ILE A 168 10.88 -10.63 21.78
N GLU A 169 9.94 -10.34 22.69
CA GLU A 169 8.51 -10.55 22.43
C GLU A 169 7.99 -9.59 21.33
N ARG A 170 7.04 -10.05 20.49
CA ARG A 170 6.48 -9.25 19.36
C ARG A 170 6.03 -7.84 19.76
N THR A 171 5.47 -7.71 20.96
CA THR A 171 4.96 -6.46 21.52
C THR A 171 6.08 -5.47 21.87
N GLU A 172 7.24 -5.97 22.30
CA GLU A 172 8.41 -5.17 22.65
C GLU A 172 9.07 -4.56 21.39
N HIS A 173 9.04 -5.26 20.25
CA HIS A 173 9.51 -4.71 18.97
C HIS A 173 8.72 -3.48 18.51
N LEU A 174 7.41 -3.40 18.81
CA LEU A 174 6.61 -2.21 18.53
C LEU A 174 7.06 -1.03 19.38
N GLN A 175 7.42 -1.26 20.64
CA GLN A 175 7.90 -0.21 21.54
C GLN A 175 9.28 0.29 21.09
N LEU A 176 10.20 -0.62 20.78
CA LEU A 176 11.55 -0.28 20.31
C LEU A 176 11.53 0.54 19.01
N ASN A 177 10.67 0.16 18.06
CA ASN A 177 10.54 0.85 16.78
C ASN A 177 9.43 1.90 16.75
N ARG A 178 8.83 2.24 17.89
CA ARG A 178 7.62 3.05 17.99
C ARG A 178 7.74 4.36 17.24
N GLU A 179 8.83 5.09 17.45
CA GLU A 179 9.04 6.39 16.82
C GLU A 179 9.08 6.29 15.29
N LEU A 180 9.78 5.30 14.75
CA LEU A 180 9.85 5.06 13.31
C LEU A 180 8.48 4.70 12.75
N ILE A 181 7.74 3.80 13.41
CA ILE A 181 6.39 3.40 12.99
C ILE A 181 5.47 4.62 12.94
N LEU A 182 5.50 5.48 13.96
CA LEU A 182 4.69 6.70 14.01
C LEU A 182 5.02 7.66 12.86
N LYS A 183 6.32 7.82 12.54
CA LYS A 183 6.76 8.65 11.41
C LYS A 183 6.33 8.07 10.07
N LEU A 184 6.45 6.75 9.87
CA LEU A 184 5.99 6.06 8.67
C LEU A 184 4.47 6.14 8.50
N ALA A 185 3.73 5.97 9.59
CA ALA A 185 2.28 6.09 9.63
C ALA A 185 1.83 7.51 9.29
N LYS A 186 2.52 8.52 9.83
CA LYS A 186 2.29 9.94 9.47
C LYS A 186 2.56 10.18 7.99
N LEU A 187 3.69 9.73 7.47
CA LEU A 187 4.02 9.84 6.05
C LEU A 187 2.93 9.20 5.18
N ALA A 188 2.50 7.99 5.54
CA ALA A 188 1.46 7.27 4.80
C ALA A 188 0.16 8.08 4.74
N PHE A 189 -0.25 8.69 5.84
CA PHE A 189 -1.43 9.55 5.89
C PHE A 189 -1.25 10.84 5.08
N GLU A 190 -0.11 11.52 5.18
CA GLU A 190 0.18 12.73 4.38
C GLU A 190 0.13 12.48 2.89
N GLN A 191 0.71 11.37 2.44
CA GLN A 191 0.70 11.01 1.02
C GLN A 191 -0.68 10.52 0.57
N LEU A 192 -1.43 9.82 1.44
CA LEU A 192 -2.81 9.40 1.16
C LEU A 192 -3.74 10.61 0.95
N LYS A 193 -3.65 11.64 1.80
CA LYS A 193 -4.44 12.88 1.66
C LYS A 193 -4.20 13.60 0.33
N LYS A 194 -2.96 13.52 -0.18
CA LYS A 194 -2.55 14.12 -1.46
C LYS A 194 -2.82 13.22 -2.67
N GLU A 195 -3.31 11.99 -2.45
CA GLU A 195 -3.41 10.93 -3.45
C GLU A 195 -2.06 10.59 -4.12
N TYR A 196 -0.97 10.77 -3.39
CA TYR A 196 0.38 10.49 -3.86
C TYR A 196 0.79 9.08 -3.48
N ILE A 197 1.27 8.34 -4.48
CA ILE A 197 1.78 6.98 -4.31
C ILE A 197 3.33 6.99 -4.33
N VAL A 198 3.92 7.98 -4.99
CA VAL A 198 5.36 8.22 -5.02
C VAL A 198 5.63 9.54 -4.32
N PHE A 199 6.67 9.56 -3.49
CA PHE A 199 7.10 10.70 -2.70
C PHE A 199 8.63 10.86 -2.74
N TYR A 200 9.11 12.02 -2.35
CA TYR A 200 10.51 12.40 -2.46
C TYR A 200 11.20 12.46 -1.09
N LYS A 201 12.51 12.71 -1.10
CA LYS A 201 13.30 12.87 0.13
C LYS A 201 12.73 13.96 1.05
N GLN A 202 12.22 15.05 0.47
CA GLN A 202 11.63 16.16 1.19
C GLN A 202 10.36 15.75 1.95
N ASP A 203 9.55 14.85 1.38
CA ASP A 203 8.34 14.33 2.05
C ASP A 203 8.70 13.48 3.28
N LEU A 204 9.79 12.71 3.18
CA LEU A 204 10.34 11.92 4.28
C LEU A 204 10.87 12.83 5.40
N GLU A 205 11.67 13.83 5.03
CA GLU A 205 12.24 14.82 5.96
C GLU A 205 11.14 15.62 6.67
N ALA A 206 10.08 16.01 5.96
CA ALA A 206 8.90 16.66 6.55
C ALA A 206 8.16 15.80 7.59
N CYS A 207 8.34 14.47 7.52
CA CYS A 207 7.83 13.52 8.50
C CYS A 207 8.88 13.11 9.55
N GLY A 208 10.05 13.76 9.56
CA GLY A 208 11.14 13.47 10.50
C GLY A 208 11.90 12.17 10.18
N ILE A 209 11.83 11.70 8.94
CA ILE A 209 12.55 10.53 8.42
C ILE A 209 13.73 11.02 7.58
N TYR A 210 14.93 10.92 8.14
CA TYR A 210 16.15 11.35 7.46
C TYR A 210 16.78 10.18 6.70
N VAL A 211 17.03 10.37 5.41
CA VAL A 211 17.62 9.36 4.53
C VAL A 211 19.12 9.62 4.39
N SER A 212 19.94 8.76 4.98
CA SER A 212 21.38 8.66 4.74
C SER A 212 21.70 7.68 3.60
N LYS A 213 22.97 7.58 3.18
CA LYS A 213 23.39 6.62 2.14
C LYS A 213 23.17 5.16 2.56
N ASP A 214 23.23 4.88 3.86
CA ASP A 214 23.14 3.55 4.45
C ASP A 214 21.76 3.26 5.05
N THR A 215 20.79 4.16 4.83
CA THR A 215 19.41 3.97 5.32
C THR A 215 18.73 2.86 4.52
N GLU A 216 18.80 1.64 5.02
CA GLU A 216 17.86 0.60 4.61
C GLU A 216 16.50 0.90 5.22
N PHE A 217 15.54 1.21 4.35
CA PHE A 217 14.15 1.22 4.79
C PHE A 217 13.75 -0.20 5.19
N THR A 218 12.88 -0.27 6.20
CA THR A 218 12.09 -1.48 6.47
C THR A 218 11.42 -1.93 5.17
N GLY A 219 11.14 -3.23 4.97
CA GLY A 219 10.53 -3.79 3.75
C GLY A 219 9.09 -3.30 3.46
N MET A 220 8.71 -2.15 4.01
CA MET A 220 7.50 -1.38 3.75
C MET A 220 7.70 -0.22 2.77
N ILE A 221 8.93 0.32 2.60
CA ILE A 221 9.24 1.36 1.60
C ILE A 221 10.21 0.80 0.56
N ALA A 222 9.91 1.04 -0.71
CA ALA A 222 10.82 0.78 -1.83
C ALA A 222 11.49 2.08 -2.27
N GLU A 223 12.82 2.04 -2.40
CA GLU A 223 13.60 3.08 -3.09
C GLU A 223 13.63 2.77 -4.59
N ILE A 224 13.30 3.77 -5.41
CA ILE A 224 13.31 3.69 -6.86
C ILE A 224 14.19 4.83 -7.39
N PHE A 225 15.04 4.52 -8.37
CA PHE A 225 15.86 5.54 -9.03
C PHE A 225 15.14 6.11 -10.23
N ARG A 226 14.87 7.42 -10.22
CA ARG A 226 14.41 8.16 -11.40
C ARG A 226 15.60 8.87 -12.04
N LYS A 227 15.88 8.58 -13.31
CA LYS A 227 16.90 9.30 -14.08
C LYS A 227 16.25 10.52 -14.74
N GLU A 228 16.70 11.72 -14.38
CA GLU A 228 16.34 12.96 -15.06
C GLU A 228 17.44 13.34 -16.07
N ASP A 229 17.03 14.01 -17.14
CA ASP A 229 17.79 14.36 -18.35
C ASP A 229 19.32 14.28 -18.22
N GLY A 230 19.87 13.12 -18.57
CA GLY A 230 21.30 12.89 -18.80
C GLY A 230 22.17 12.65 -17.57
N LEU A 231 22.08 13.45 -16.50
CA LEU A 231 23.16 13.54 -15.50
C LEU A 231 22.79 13.30 -14.02
N TYR A 232 21.53 13.47 -13.61
CA TYR A 232 21.15 13.33 -12.18
C TYR A 232 20.18 12.15 -11.95
N LYS A 233 20.52 11.27 -11.00
CA LYS A 233 19.60 10.25 -10.48
C LYS A 233 18.91 10.82 -9.24
N THR A 234 17.62 11.10 -9.36
CA THR A 234 16.78 11.51 -8.23
C THR A 234 16.21 10.26 -7.58
N LYS A 235 16.45 10.10 -6.26
CA LYS A 235 15.81 9.05 -5.47
C LYS A 235 14.34 9.38 -5.29
N VAL A 236 13.46 8.45 -5.64
CA VAL A 236 12.04 8.53 -5.36
C VAL A 236 11.62 7.31 -4.56
N PHE A 237 10.60 7.46 -3.73
CA PHE A 237 10.20 6.44 -2.77
C PHE A 237 8.71 6.15 -2.93
N CYS A 238 8.32 4.92 -2.62
CA CYS A 238 6.92 4.55 -2.48
C CYS A 238 6.78 3.48 -1.39
N PHE A 239 5.58 3.30 -0.86
CA PHE A 239 5.29 2.09 -0.10
C PHE A 239 5.34 0.87 -1.04
N VAL A 240 5.72 -0.30 -0.53
CA VAL A 240 5.79 -1.54 -1.32
C VAL A 240 4.46 -1.88 -2.00
N HIS A 241 3.35 -1.44 -1.40
CA HIS A 241 2.03 -1.46 -2.03
C HIS A 241 1.12 -0.39 -1.42
N LEU A 242 0.11 0.07 -2.18
CA LEU A 242 -0.87 1.06 -1.72
C LEU A 242 -1.61 0.60 -0.46
N SER A 243 -1.90 -0.70 -0.34
CA SER A 243 -2.55 -1.23 0.87
C SER A 243 -1.70 -1.08 2.14
N VAL A 244 -0.36 -1.09 2.03
CA VAL A 244 0.52 -0.83 3.16
C VAL A 244 0.45 0.65 3.54
N GLN A 245 0.38 1.55 2.56
CA GLN A 245 0.14 2.97 2.79
C GLN A 245 -1.21 3.22 3.46
N GLU A 246 -2.30 2.65 2.95
CA GLU A 246 -3.63 2.81 3.52
C GLU A 246 -3.75 2.22 4.93
N PHE A 247 -3.12 1.07 5.18
CA PHE A 247 -3.03 0.49 6.52
C PHE A 247 -2.29 1.39 7.51
N LEU A 248 -1.09 1.84 7.16
CA LEU A 248 -0.28 2.71 8.01
C LEU A 248 -0.96 4.07 8.25
N ALA A 249 -1.66 4.60 7.25
CA ALA A 249 -2.49 5.79 7.40
C ALA A 249 -3.63 5.56 8.40
N ALA A 250 -4.30 4.39 8.36
CA ALA A 250 -5.35 4.04 9.32
C ALA A 250 -4.80 3.93 10.75
N VAL A 251 -3.62 3.32 10.91
CA VAL A 251 -2.88 3.30 12.19
C VAL A 251 -2.63 4.72 12.70
N HIS A 252 -2.14 5.61 11.85
CA HIS A 252 -1.89 7.02 12.22
C HIS A 252 -3.15 7.72 12.70
N VAL A 253 -4.25 7.60 11.96
CA VAL A 253 -5.53 8.25 12.30
C VAL A 253 -6.08 7.72 13.61
N PHE A 254 -6.02 6.41 13.84
CA PHE A 254 -6.47 5.80 15.10
C PHE A 254 -5.63 6.30 16.29
N ILE A 255 -4.31 6.37 16.15
CA ILE A 255 -3.42 6.91 17.20
C ILE A 255 -3.71 8.39 17.46
N CYS A 256 -3.94 9.18 16.41
CA CYS A 256 -4.31 10.59 16.56
C CYS A 256 -5.64 10.76 17.28
N TYR A 257 -6.60 9.86 17.04
CA TYR A 257 -7.85 9.81 17.77
C TYR A 257 -7.65 9.53 19.27
N LEU A 258 -6.92 8.46 19.62
CA LEU A 258 -6.64 8.12 21.02
C LEU A 258 -5.88 9.24 21.76
N ASN A 259 -4.94 9.90 21.07
CA ASN A 259 -4.15 11.00 21.61
C ASN A 259 -4.88 12.36 21.55
N LYS A 260 -6.12 12.41 21.05
CA LYS A 260 -6.89 13.65 20.85
C LYS A 260 -6.14 14.71 20.02
N ASN A 261 -5.31 14.26 19.07
CA ASN A 261 -4.59 15.15 18.17
C ASN A 261 -5.51 15.68 17.07
N MET A 262 -6.24 16.74 17.41
CA MET A 262 -7.23 17.35 16.53
C MET A 262 -6.63 17.98 15.27
N ARG A 263 -5.33 18.31 15.24
CA ARG A 263 -4.70 18.89 14.04
C ARG A 263 -4.74 17.92 12.87
N GLU A 264 -4.43 16.66 13.12
CA GLU A 264 -4.39 15.62 12.09
C GLU A 264 -5.80 15.20 11.65
N LEU A 265 -6.75 15.14 12.59
CA LEU A 265 -8.12 14.71 12.30
C LEU A 265 -8.93 15.75 11.51
N ARG A 266 -8.50 17.01 11.44
CA ARG A 266 -9.16 18.08 10.66
C ARG A 266 -9.46 17.68 9.23
N PHE A 267 -8.62 16.85 8.62
CA PHE A 267 -8.83 16.35 7.26
C PHE A 267 -10.23 15.75 7.05
N PHE A 268 -10.82 15.10 8.06
CA PHE A 268 -12.14 14.47 7.95
C PHE A 268 -13.31 15.44 8.19
N PHE A 269 -13.06 16.59 8.83
CA PHE A 269 -14.12 17.50 9.29
C PHE A 269 -14.10 18.86 8.59
N GLU A 270 -13.00 19.22 7.94
CA GLU A 270 -12.89 20.42 7.13
C GLU A 270 -13.24 20.11 5.67
N ASP A 271 -14.06 20.98 5.09
CA ASP A 271 -14.38 21.07 3.67
C ASP A 271 -13.97 22.44 3.13
N SER A 272 -13.97 22.62 1.81
CA SER A 272 -13.54 23.87 1.14
C SER A 272 -14.30 25.13 1.61
N GLN A 273 -15.48 24.96 2.20
CA GLN A 273 -16.37 26.04 2.67
C GLN A 273 -16.30 26.29 4.20
N THR A 274 -15.41 25.62 4.94
CA THR A 274 -15.34 25.77 6.41
C THR A 274 -14.71 27.11 6.83
N THR A 275 -15.47 27.94 7.56
CA THR A 275 -15.01 29.26 8.03
C THR A 275 -13.97 29.16 9.17
N VAL A 276 -13.14 30.21 9.33
CA VAL A 276 -12.10 30.28 10.38
C VAL A 276 -12.69 30.06 11.79
N ARG A 277 -13.88 30.61 12.06
CA ARG A 277 -14.60 30.44 13.33
C ARG A 277 -15.02 28.98 13.59
N GLN A 278 -15.45 28.27 12.54
CA GLN A 278 -15.79 26.85 12.63
C GLN A 278 -14.55 25.99 12.86
N LYS A 279 -13.42 26.31 12.21
CA LYS A 279 -12.13 25.63 12.43
C LYS A 279 -11.67 25.76 13.88
N LEU A 280 -11.80 26.96 14.47
CA LEU A 280 -11.42 27.19 15.86
C LEU A 280 -12.34 26.43 16.83
N LYS A 281 -13.66 26.44 16.59
CA LYS A 281 -14.62 25.69 17.40
C LYS A 281 -14.40 24.17 17.34
N PHE A 282 -13.99 23.65 16.18
CA PHE A 282 -13.65 22.24 16.00
C PHE A 282 -12.40 21.84 16.79
N PHE A 283 -11.41 22.72 16.88
CA PHE A 283 -10.15 22.43 17.53
C PHE A 283 -10.29 22.10 19.03
N PHE A 284 -11.27 22.71 19.70
CA PHE A 284 -11.58 22.45 21.10
C PHE A 284 -12.65 21.37 21.31
N ARG A 285 -13.14 20.74 20.23
CA ARG A 285 -14.22 19.76 20.31
C ARG A 285 -13.68 18.38 20.63
N PHE A 286 -14.28 17.73 21.62
CA PHE A 286 -14.10 16.29 21.82
C PHE A 286 -14.83 15.53 20.69
N VAL A 287 -14.09 14.77 19.90
CA VAL A 287 -14.64 13.93 18.84
C VAL A 287 -14.78 12.51 19.34
N LYS A 288 -15.97 11.92 19.25
CA LYS A 288 -16.20 10.50 19.51
C LYS A 288 -15.74 9.68 18.32
N PHE A 289 -15.28 8.45 18.52
CA PHE A 289 -14.86 7.56 17.42
C PHE A 289 -15.94 7.41 16.34
N HIS A 290 -17.21 7.34 16.76
CA HIS A 290 -18.36 7.28 15.87
C HIS A 290 -18.43 8.47 14.90
N ASP A 291 -18.13 9.68 15.38
CA ASP A 291 -18.18 10.87 14.53
C ASP A 291 -17.01 10.89 13.53
N LEU A 292 -15.82 10.47 13.97
CA LEU A 292 -14.65 10.34 13.11
C LEU A 292 -14.89 9.32 11.99
N THR A 293 -15.33 8.14 12.34
CA THR A 293 -15.59 7.05 11.39
C THR A 293 -16.75 7.36 10.45
N LYS A 294 -17.80 8.04 10.92
CA LYS A 294 -18.87 8.56 10.05
C LYS A 294 -18.29 9.50 9.00
N ARG A 295 -17.49 10.48 9.41
CA ARG A 295 -16.85 11.43 8.48
C ARG A 295 -15.86 10.75 7.53
N ALA A 296 -15.09 9.78 8.02
CA ALA A 296 -14.21 8.97 7.18
C ALA A 296 -15.00 8.16 6.14
N THR A 297 -16.18 7.65 6.51
CA THR A 297 -17.11 6.96 5.61
C THR A 297 -17.63 7.92 4.54
N ASP A 298 -18.11 9.10 4.94
CA ASP A 298 -18.60 10.13 4.00
C ASP A 298 -17.51 10.50 2.98
N LYS A 299 -16.26 10.71 3.44
CA LYS A 299 -15.14 11.04 2.54
C LYS A 299 -14.74 9.89 1.63
N ALA A 300 -14.79 8.64 2.11
CA ALA A 300 -14.54 7.48 1.26
C ALA A 300 -15.59 7.36 0.15
N MET A 301 -16.87 7.54 0.47
CA MET A 301 -17.96 7.51 -0.51
C MET A 301 -17.86 8.63 -1.55
N GLN A 302 -17.37 9.81 -1.16
CA GLN A 302 -17.12 10.93 -2.08
C GLN A 302 -15.88 10.73 -2.96
N SER A 303 -15.02 9.77 -2.62
CA SER A 303 -13.79 9.50 -3.36
C SER A 303 -14.09 8.80 -4.68
N LYS A 304 -14.05 9.56 -5.79
CA LYS A 304 -14.23 9.02 -7.14
C LYS A 304 -13.27 7.87 -7.50
N ARG A 305 -12.11 7.81 -6.84
CA ARG A 305 -11.06 6.81 -7.09
C ARG A 305 -11.07 5.65 -6.08
N GLY A 306 -11.93 5.69 -5.06
CA GLY A 306 -11.98 4.67 -4.00
C GLY A 306 -10.69 4.57 -3.18
N HIS A 307 -9.82 5.60 -3.20
CA HIS A 307 -8.49 5.54 -2.57
C HIS A 307 -8.54 5.54 -1.03
N LEU A 308 -9.73 5.66 -0.43
CA LEU A 308 -9.94 5.61 1.02
C LEU A 308 -10.69 4.35 1.46
N ASP A 309 -11.09 3.47 0.54
CA ASP A 309 -11.95 2.33 0.84
C ASP A 309 -11.24 1.32 1.74
N LEU A 310 -10.00 0.97 1.37
CA LEU A 310 -9.20 0.04 2.14
C LEU A 310 -8.63 0.70 3.41
N PHE A 311 -8.31 2.00 3.36
CA PHE A 311 -8.03 2.80 4.56
C PHE A 311 -9.18 2.72 5.59
N LEU A 312 -10.43 2.97 5.17
CA LEU A 312 -11.60 2.93 6.05
C LEU A 312 -11.78 1.53 6.64
N ARG A 313 -11.62 0.50 5.80
CA ARG A 313 -11.67 -0.88 6.24
C ARG A 313 -10.63 -1.19 7.31
N PHE A 314 -9.39 -0.72 7.14
CA PHE A 314 -8.35 -0.88 8.16
C PHE A 314 -8.68 -0.08 9.42
N LEU A 315 -9.17 1.16 9.31
CA LEU A 315 -9.54 1.98 10.46
C LEU A 315 -10.60 1.29 11.34
N LEU A 316 -11.62 0.70 10.72
CA LEU A 316 -12.65 -0.07 11.43
C LEU A 316 -12.11 -1.39 12.00
N GLY A 317 -11.20 -2.05 11.29
CA GLY A 317 -10.58 -3.27 11.82
C GLY A 317 -9.65 -3.00 12.99
N ILE A 318 -8.87 -1.91 12.95
CA ILE A 318 -7.94 -1.52 14.02
C ILE A 318 -8.72 -1.22 15.31
N SER A 319 -9.94 -0.71 15.21
CA SER A 319 -10.76 -0.42 16.38
C SER A 319 -11.34 -1.67 17.06
N LEU A 320 -11.22 -2.85 16.47
CA LEU A 320 -11.56 -4.11 17.13
C LEU A 320 -10.56 -4.43 18.24
N GLU A 321 -11.06 -4.93 19.37
CA GLU A 321 -10.24 -5.24 20.54
C GLU A 321 -9.08 -6.20 20.20
N SER A 322 -9.33 -7.22 19.38
CA SER A 322 -8.30 -8.18 18.95
C SER A 322 -7.13 -7.49 18.23
N SER A 323 -7.42 -6.53 17.34
CA SER A 323 -6.42 -5.75 16.62
C SER A 323 -5.70 -4.76 17.54
N GLN A 324 -6.42 -4.11 18.46
CA GLN A 324 -5.80 -3.22 19.45
C GLN A 324 -4.84 -3.99 20.37
N ASN A 325 -5.18 -5.21 20.75
CA ASN A 325 -4.33 -6.08 21.55
C ASN A 325 -2.99 -6.39 20.86
N LEU A 326 -3.00 -6.60 19.54
CA LEU A 326 -1.77 -6.80 18.75
C LEU A 326 -0.93 -5.51 18.58
N LEU A 327 -1.54 -4.35 18.77
CA LEU A 327 -0.90 -3.04 18.68
C LEU A 327 -0.48 -2.47 20.06
N LYS A 328 -0.57 -3.27 21.13
CA LYS A 328 -0.01 -2.94 22.44
C LYS A 328 1.46 -2.55 22.26
N GLY A 329 1.87 -1.43 22.83
CA GLY A 329 3.20 -0.84 22.61
C GLY A 329 3.24 0.29 21.57
N LEU A 330 2.31 0.32 20.61
CA LEU A 330 2.13 1.45 19.70
C LEU A 330 1.04 2.41 20.20
N ILE A 331 -0.11 1.87 20.62
CA ILE A 331 -1.25 2.62 21.17
C ILE A 331 -1.12 2.84 22.68
N THR A 332 -1.68 3.94 23.18
CA THR A 332 -1.57 4.34 24.60
C THR A 332 -2.59 3.67 25.52
N HIS A 333 -3.75 3.29 24.99
CA HIS A 333 -4.82 2.60 25.71
C HIS A 333 -5.76 1.94 24.70
N THR A 334 -6.57 1.00 25.16
CA THR A 334 -7.62 0.37 24.35
C THR A 334 -8.95 1.12 24.50
N GLU A 335 -9.76 1.17 23.43
CA GLU A 335 -11.14 1.64 23.48
C GLU A 335 -12.12 0.55 23.05
N ASP A 336 -13.19 0.35 23.81
CA ASP A 336 -14.33 -0.45 23.34
C ASP A 336 -15.13 0.34 22.29
N THR A 337 -14.99 -0.09 21.04
CA THR A 337 -15.71 0.51 19.91
C THR A 337 -16.84 -0.37 19.38
N SER A 338 -17.21 -1.46 20.07
CA SER A 338 -18.20 -2.44 19.62
C SER A 338 -19.55 -1.82 19.24
N VAL A 339 -20.09 -0.95 20.11
CA VAL A 339 -21.33 -0.20 19.87
C VAL A 339 -21.19 0.75 18.68
N THR A 340 -20.02 1.36 18.53
CA THR A 340 -19.73 2.28 17.43
C THR A 340 -19.69 1.55 16.09
N ILE A 341 -19.02 0.40 16.01
CA ILE A 341 -18.95 -0.44 14.81
C ILE A 341 -20.34 -0.88 14.36
N ARG A 342 -21.24 -1.25 15.29
CA ARG A 342 -22.64 -1.60 14.95
C ARG A 342 -23.38 -0.42 14.31
N LYS A 343 -23.23 0.78 14.86
CA LYS A 343 -23.85 2.01 14.31
C LYS A 343 -23.31 2.36 12.92
N ILE A 344 -22.00 2.27 12.72
CA ILE A 344 -21.37 2.52 11.41
C ILE A 344 -21.82 1.48 10.39
N SER A 345 -21.87 0.20 10.77
CA SER A 345 -22.35 -0.86 9.87
C SER A 345 -23.79 -0.62 9.43
N ALA A 346 -24.65 -0.13 10.32
CA ALA A 346 -26.01 0.28 9.97
C ALA A 346 -26.01 1.50 9.04
N HIS A 347 -25.15 2.49 9.30
CA HIS A 347 -25.02 3.69 8.47
C HIS A 347 -24.55 3.38 7.05
N ILE A 348 -23.51 2.55 6.88
CA ILE A 348 -23.03 2.10 5.56
C ILE A 348 -24.14 1.38 4.80
N LYS A 349 -24.88 0.49 5.46
CA LYS A 349 -26.03 -0.21 4.85
C LYS A 349 -27.13 0.75 4.41
N GLN A 350 -27.37 1.82 5.15
CA GLN A 350 -28.33 2.86 4.78
C GLN A 350 -27.86 3.62 3.55
N LEU A 351 -26.61 4.08 3.53
CA LEU A 351 -26.03 4.80 2.39
C LEU A 351 -26.08 3.96 1.10
N GLN A 352 -25.75 2.67 1.19
CA GLN A 352 -25.84 1.76 0.04
C GLN A 352 -27.26 1.64 -0.51
N LYS A 353 -28.29 1.66 0.34
CA LYS A 353 -29.69 1.65 -0.11
C LYS A 353 -30.07 2.95 -0.82
N GLU A 354 -29.60 4.09 -0.31
CA GLU A 354 -29.84 5.41 -0.90
C GLU A 354 -29.14 5.58 -2.25
N ASP A 355 -27.93 5.03 -2.41
CA ASP A 355 -27.23 5.04 -3.70
C ASP A 355 -27.91 4.13 -4.74
N ILE A 356 -28.38 2.94 -4.33
CA ILE A 356 -29.13 2.05 -5.22
C ILE A 356 -30.46 2.68 -5.65
N SER A 357 -31.18 3.35 -4.74
CA SER A 357 -32.45 4.01 -5.08
C SER A 357 -32.27 5.19 -6.04
N ARG A 358 -31.13 5.89 -5.99
CA ARG A 358 -30.76 6.95 -6.93
C ARG A 358 -30.33 6.46 -8.31
N ILE A 359 -29.97 5.19 -8.46
CA ILE A 359 -29.63 4.56 -9.75
C ILE A 359 -30.88 4.00 -10.45
N ILE A 360 -31.93 3.70 -9.68
CA ILE A 360 -33.19 3.12 -10.18
C ILE A 360 -34.19 4.21 -10.65
N HIS A 361 -33.95 5.48 -10.31
CA HIS A 361 -34.68 6.65 -10.82
C HIS A 361 -33.82 7.44 -11.79
#